data_AF-A0A933I5Y3-F1
#
_entry.id   AF-A0A933I5Y3-F1
#
_cell.length_a   1.000
_cell.length_b   1.000
_cell.length_c   1.000
_cell.angle_alpha   90.00
_cell.angle_beta   90.00
_cell.angle_gamma   90.00
#
_symmetry.space_group_name_H-M   'P 1'
#
loop_
_entity.id
_entity.type
_entity.pdbx_description
1 polymer ?
#
loop_
_entity_poly.entity_id
_entity_poly.type
_entity_poly.pdbx_seq_one_letter_code
_entity_poly.pdbx_strand_id
1 'polypeptide(L)'
;MPKKTKPEFVRFNTIKDYLKEKEKMRSAVDAVNSLTSRFNSLIETVIERAVTLAKARKRTTILAEDMKEALEKTVGKKHLAWEELLQEILLQTPIDLGNLSKGITKYIEDHQK
;
A
#
# COMPACT_ATOMS: atom_id res chain seq x y z
N MET A 1 -15.85 -32.08 -0.75
CA MET A 1 -14.73 -31.13 -0.85
C MET A 1 -14.84 -30.14 0.29
N PRO A 2 -13.81 -29.95 1.14
CA PRO A 2 -13.87 -28.91 2.17
C PRO A 2 -14.01 -27.56 1.47
N LYS A 3 -15.01 -26.76 1.88
CA LYS A 3 -15.15 -25.37 1.41
C LYS A 3 -13.82 -24.67 1.70
N LYS A 4 -13.12 -24.20 0.66
CA LYS A 4 -11.99 -23.29 0.84
C LYS A 4 -12.52 -22.07 1.58
N THR A 5 -12.31 -22.02 2.89
CA THR A 5 -12.51 -20.81 3.68
C THR A 5 -11.59 -19.76 3.06
N LYS A 6 -12.15 -18.62 2.65
CA LYS A 6 -11.33 -17.50 2.18
C LYS A 6 -10.31 -17.16 3.28
N PRO A 7 -9.06 -16.86 2.92
CA PRO A 7 -8.05 -16.50 3.91
C PRO A 7 -8.51 -15.26 4.70
N GLU A 8 -8.40 -15.35 6.03
CA GLU A 8 -8.66 -14.24 6.95
C GLU A 8 -7.31 -13.68 7.40
N PHE A 9 -6.92 -12.54 6.84
CA PHE A 9 -5.67 -11.83 7.15
C PHE A 9 -5.86 -10.86 8.33
N VAL A 10 -7.01 -10.18 8.37
CA VAL A 10 -7.42 -9.30 9.47
C VAL A 10 -8.55 -9.97 10.23
N ARG A 11 -8.41 -10.08 11.55
CA ARG A 11 -9.39 -10.74 12.40
C ARG A 11 -10.43 -9.75 12.93
N PHE A 12 -11.69 -10.15 12.91
CA PHE A 12 -12.81 -9.36 13.44
C PHE A 12 -12.58 -8.89 14.89
N ASN A 13 -12.19 -9.81 15.78
CA ASN A 13 -12.00 -9.48 17.21
C ASN A 13 -10.89 -8.46 17.42
N THR A 14 -9.82 -8.49 16.60
CA THR A 14 -8.74 -7.51 16.70
C THR A 14 -9.23 -6.08 16.48
N ILE A 15 -10.06 -5.85 15.46
CA ILE A 15 -10.62 -4.52 15.20
C ILE A 15 -11.61 -4.12 16.30
N LYS A 16 -12.49 -5.04 16.70
CA LYS A 16 -13.51 -4.78 17.71
C LYS A 16 -12.89 -4.45 19.07
N ASP A 17 -11.88 -5.18 19.48
CA ASP A 17 -11.19 -4.98 20.75
C ASP A 17 -10.37 -3.69 20.72
N TYR A 18 -9.74 -3.35 19.59
CA TYR A 18 -9.08 -2.06 19.42
C TYR A 18 -10.07 -0.88 19.63
N LEU A 19 -11.23 -0.92 18.97
CA LEU A 19 -12.25 0.13 19.11
C LEU A 19 -12.76 0.23 20.55
N LYS A 20 -12.97 -0.90 21.22
CA LYS A 20 -13.46 -0.92 22.60
C LYS A 20 -12.41 -0.47 23.61
N GLU A 21 -11.17 -0.95 23.49
CA GLU A 21 -10.16 -0.78 24.53
C GLU A 21 -9.34 0.50 24.35
N LYS A 22 -9.02 0.87 23.11
CA LYS A 22 -8.23 2.06 22.79
C LYS A 22 -9.11 3.26 22.53
N GLU A 23 -10.06 3.14 21.61
CA GLU A 23 -10.93 4.26 21.23
C GLU A 23 -12.14 4.43 22.16
N LYS A 24 -12.35 3.49 23.10
CA LYS A 24 -13.48 3.49 24.05
C LYS A 24 -14.85 3.54 23.37
N MET A 25 -14.96 3.00 22.15
CA MET A 25 -16.18 3.01 21.34
C MET A 25 -16.77 1.61 21.17
N ARG A 26 -18.10 1.53 21.11
CA ARG A 26 -18.81 0.33 20.66
C ARG A 26 -18.89 0.35 19.13
N SER A 27 -18.66 -0.80 18.51
CA SER A 27 -18.77 -0.97 17.06
C SER A 27 -19.96 -1.85 16.71
N ALA A 28 -20.72 -1.45 15.67
CA ALA A 28 -21.69 -2.35 15.05
C ALA A 28 -20.98 -3.54 14.42
N VAL A 29 -21.55 -4.74 14.58
CA VAL A 29 -20.97 -5.99 14.03
C VAL A 29 -20.81 -5.89 12.51
N ASP A 30 -21.82 -5.37 11.81
CA ASP A 30 -21.80 -5.24 10.35
C ASP A 30 -20.72 -4.26 9.85
N ALA A 31 -20.45 -3.20 10.61
CA ALA A 31 -19.39 -2.25 10.27
C ALA A 31 -18.01 -2.92 10.31
N VAL A 32 -17.73 -3.68 11.38
CA VAL A 32 -16.46 -4.41 11.51
C VAL A 32 -16.35 -5.53 10.47
N ASN A 33 -17.44 -6.24 10.17
CA ASN A 33 -17.48 -7.27 9.12
C ASN A 33 -17.19 -6.68 7.74
N SER A 34 -17.83 -5.56 7.40
CA SER A 34 -17.62 -4.87 6.12
C SER A 34 -16.16 -4.41 5.96
N LEU A 35 -15.59 -3.80 7.01
CA LEU A 35 -14.19 -3.38 7.02
C LEU A 35 -13.23 -4.57 6.87
N THR A 36 -13.46 -5.62 7.66
CA THR A 36 -12.64 -6.85 7.64
C THR A 36 -12.66 -7.51 6.27
N SER A 37 -13.84 -7.64 5.67
CA SER A 37 -14.01 -8.20 4.33
C SER A 37 -13.24 -7.40 3.28
N ARG A 38 -13.37 -6.07 3.28
CA ARG A 38 -12.66 -5.18 2.35
C ARG A 38 -11.14 -5.29 2.52
N PHE A 39 -10.63 -5.29 3.76
CA PHE A 39 -9.20 -5.45 3.99
C PHE A 39 -8.68 -6.81 3.55
N ASN A 40 -9.40 -7.89 3.85
CA ASN A 40 -8.99 -9.23 3.41
C ASN A 40 -8.90 -9.32 1.88
N SER A 41 -9.88 -8.78 1.14
CA SER A 41 -9.82 -8.72 -0.32
C SER A 41 -8.70 -7.82 -0.87
N LEU A 42 -8.42 -6.70 -0.21
CA LEU A 42 -7.30 -5.82 -0.60
C LEU A 42 -5.95 -6.52 -0.39
N ILE A 43 -5.75 -7.17 0.75
CA ILE A 43 -4.52 -7.91 1.06
C ILE A 43 -4.32 -9.05 0.05
N GLU A 44 -5.38 -9.81 -0.27
CA GLU A 44 -5.35 -10.85 -1.29
C GLU A 44 -4.90 -10.28 -2.65
N THR A 45 -5.49 -9.16 -3.08
CA THR A 45 -5.14 -8.50 -4.34
C THR A 45 -3.68 -8.03 -4.36
N VAL A 46 -3.17 -7.47 -3.25
CA VAL A 46 -1.76 -7.07 -3.13
C VAL A 46 -0.84 -8.29 -3.25
N ILE A 47 -1.16 -9.39 -2.57
CA ILE A 47 -0.34 -10.62 -2.62
C ILE A 47 -0.32 -11.20 -4.03
N GLU A 48 -1.47 -11.32 -4.69
CA GLU A 48 -1.55 -11.84 -6.08
C GLU A 48 -0.72 -10.99 -7.05
N ARG A 49 -0.74 -9.67 -6.85
CA ARG A 49 0.06 -8.75 -7.66
C ARG A 49 1.55 -8.87 -7.37
N ALA A 50 1.95 -9.00 -6.11
CA ALA A 50 3.35 -9.23 -5.74
C ALA A 50 3.88 -10.55 -6.30
N VAL A 51 3.07 -11.62 -6.27
CA VAL A 51 3.38 -12.90 -6.93
C VAL A 51 3.60 -12.69 -8.43
N THR A 52 2.74 -11.92 -9.08
CA THR A 52 2.85 -11.62 -10.51
C THR A 52 4.15 -10.88 -10.83
N LEU A 53 4.52 -9.89 -10.02
CA LEU A 53 5.77 -9.13 -10.18
C LEU A 53 7.01 -10.01 -9.99
N ALA A 54 7.04 -10.84 -8.94
CA ALA A 54 8.14 -11.76 -8.68
C ALA A 54 8.30 -12.77 -9.84
N LYS A 55 7.19 -13.32 -10.34
CA LYS A 55 7.19 -14.23 -11.50
C LYS A 55 7.67 -13.55 -12.78
N ALA A 56 7.26 -12.31 -13.04
CA ALA A 56 7.74 -11.55 -14.19
C ALA A 56 9.27 -11.34 -14.15
N ARG A 57 9.84 -11.25 -12.95
CA ARG A 57 11.29 -11.19 -12.70
C ARG A 57 11.95 -12.57 -12.59
N LYS A 58 11.26 -13.64 -12.97
CA LYS A 58 11.72 -15.06 -12.93
C LYS A 58 12.14 -15.53 -11.53
N ARG A 59 11.55 -14.96 -10.48
CA ARG A 59 11.80 -15.34 -9.08
C ARG A 59 10.66 -16.21 -8.54
N THR A 60 11.01 -17.12 -7.63
CA THR A 60 10.06 -17.90 -6.82
C THR A 60 9.87 -17.33 -5.41
N THR A 61 10.64 -16.30 -5.07
CA THR A 61 10.58 -15.57 -3.79
C THR A 61 10.10 -14.16 -4.04
N ILE A 62 9.09 -13.73 -3.29
CA ILE A 62 8.60 -12.35 -3.26
C ILE A 62 9.57 -11.53 -2.41
N LEU A 63 10.09 -10.44 -2.96
CA LEU A 63 10.98 -9.51 -2.26
C LEU A 63 10.19 -8.27 -1.81
N ALA A 64 10.80 -7.48 -0.92
CA ALA A 64 10.19 -6.25 -0.42
C ALA A 64 9.78 -5.28 -1.54
N GLU A 65 10.57 -5.21 -2.61
CA GLU A 65 10.27 -4.41 -3.81
C GLU A 65 8.97 -4.82 -4.52
N ASP A 66 8.66 -6.12 -4.60
CA ASP A 66 7.43 -6.60 -5.24
C ASP A 66 6.22 -6.24 -4.38
N MET A 67 6.35 -6.39 -3.06
CA MET A 67 5.30 -6.03 -2.11
C MET A 67 5.04 -4.52 -2.12
N LYS A 68 6.09 -3.70 -2.13
CA LYS A 68 5.98 -2.24 -2.21
C LYS A 68 5.24 -1.82 -3.49
N GLU A 69 5.70 -2.32 -4.65
CA GLU A 69 5.09 -1.98 -5.93
C GLU A 69 3.64 -2.49 -6.04
N ALA A 70 3.35 -3.70 -5.52
CA ALA A 70 2.00 -4.24 -5.48
C ALA A 70 1.07 -3.39 -4.60
N LEU A 71 1.53 -2.96 -3.42
CA LEU A 71 0.77 -2.12 -2.51
C LEU A 71 0.45 -0.77 -3.14
N GLU A 72 1.46 -0.10 -3.71
CA GLU A 72 1.29 1.21 -4.37
C GLU A 72 0.31 1.13 -5.55
N LYS A 73 0.29 0.01 -6.29
CA LYS A 73 -0.64 -0.18 -7.42
C LYS A 73 -2.05 -0.54 -7.01
N THR A 74 -2.26 -1.15 -5.85
CA THR A 74 -3.58 -1.59 -5.39
C THR A 74 -4.27 -0.54 -4.51
N VAL A 75 -3.53 0.08 -3.58
CA VAL A 75 -4.07 1.01 -2.59
C VAL A 75 -3.75 2.47 -2.96
N GLY A 76 -2.85 2.68 -3.93
CA GLY A 76 -2.31 3.98 -4.28
C GLY A 76 -0.97 4.24 -3.59
N LYS A 77 -0.22 5.22 -4.10
CA LYS A 77 1.01 5.68 -3.45
C LYS A 77 0.67 6.32 -2.11
N LYS A 78 1.51 6.11 -1.10
CA LYS A 78 1.45 6.91 0.13
C LYS A 78 1.54 8.38 -0.31
N HIS A 79 0.52 9.16 0.02
CA HIS A 79 0.62 10.60 -0.11
C HIS A 79 1.56 11.06 1.00
N LEU A 80 2.77 11.47 0.62
CA LEU A 80 3.71 12.06 1.55
C LEU A 80 3.25 13.49 1.81
N ALA A 81 3.21 13.89 3.09
CA ALA A 81 3.16 15.31 3.42
C ALA A 81 4.40 15.99 2.83
N TRP A 82 4.34 17.29 2.56
CA TRP A 82 5.44 18.03 1.94
C TRP A 82 6.77 17.84 2.69
N GLU A 83 6.70 17.77 4.02
CA GLU A 83 7.85 17.59 4.89
C GLU A 83 8.45 16.18 4.77
N GLU A 84 7.62 15.14 4.66
CA GLU A 84 8.09 13.76 4.45
C GLU A 84 8.69 13.60 3.04
N LEU A 85 8.08 14.23 2.04
CA LEU A 85 8.59 14.27 0.68
C LEU A 85 9.95 14.99 0.61
N LEU A 86 10.06 16.12 1.29
CA LEU A 86 11.29 16.91 1.36
C LEU A 86 12.41 16.10 2.02
N GLN A 87 12.13 15.35 3.09
CA GLN A 87 13.11 14.48 3.73
C GLN A 87 13.62 13.40 2.77
N GLU A 88 12.75 12.73 2.03
CA GLU A 88 13.13 11.72 1.03
C GLU A 88 13.96 12.32 -0.12
N ILE A 89 13.63 13.55 -0.54
CA ILE A 89 14.38 14.30 -1.56
C ILE A 89 15.78 14.66 -1.04
N LEU A 90 15.89 15.15 0.20
CA LEU A 90 17.16 15.59 0.79
C LEU A 90 18.14 14.44 1.06
N LEU A 91 17.69 13.18 1.05
CA LEU A 91 18.55 12.00 1.13
C LEU A 91 19.27 11.67 -0.19
N GLN A 92 18.88 12.29 -1.30
CA GLN A 92 19.45 12.03 -2.61
C GLN A 92 20.79 12.74 -2.82
N THR A 93 21.59 12.28 -3.78
CA THR A 93 22.86 12.93 -4.11
C THR A 93 22.64 14.28 -4.80
N PRO A 94 23.61 15.22 -4.76
CA PRO A 94 23.50 16.49 -5.48
C PRO A 94 23.22 16.33 -6.98
N ILE A 95 23.75 15.26 -7.60
CA ILE A 95 23.53 14.94 -9.02
C ILE A 95 22.06 14.56 -9.25
N ASP A 96 21.51 13.72 -8.38
CA ASP A 96 20.12 13.27 -8.47
C ASP A 96 19.13 14.41 -8.22
N LEU A 97 19.46 15.32 -7.30
CA LEU A 97 18.69 16.55 -7.08
C LEU A 97 18.68 17.46 -8.32
N GLY A 98 19.83 17.60 -9.00
CA GLY A 98 19.91 18.33 -10.26
C GLY A 98 19.08 17.69 -11.37
N ASN A 99 19.06 16.36 -11.46
CA ASN A 99 18.23 15.62 -12.40
C ASN A 99 16.73 15.73 -12.06
N LEU A 100 16.37 15.68 -10.78
CA LEU A 100 15.02 15.90 -10.29
C LEU A 100 14.50 17.28 -10.71
N SER A 101 15.29 18.33 -10.50
CA SER A 101 14.95 19.69 -10.92
C SER A 101 14.66 19.76 -12.43
N LYS A 102 15.53 19.18 -13.27
CA LYS A 102 15.33 19.15 -14.72
C LYS A 102 14.08 18.39 -15.13
N GLY A 103 13.81 17.27 -14.45
CA GLY A 103 12.61 16.47 -14.69
C GLY A 103 11.32 17.22 -14.35
N ILE A 104 11.29 17.96 -13.24
CA ILE A 104 10.15 18.79 -12.84
C ILE A 104 9.91 19.90 -13.86
N THR A 105 10.96 20.63 -14.28
CA THR A 105 10.85 21.68 -15.30
C THR A 105 10.26 21.13 -16.59
N LYS A 106 10.79 20.01 -17.09
CA LYS A 106 10.29 19.36 -18.30
C LYS A 106 8.82 18.96 -18.18
N TYR A 107 8.41 18.41 -17.04
CA TYR A 107 7.01 18.02 -16.82
C TYR A 107 6.06 19.23 -16.92
N ILE A 108 6.43 20.36 -16.32
CA ILE A 108 5.65 21.60 -16.39
C ILE A 108 5.55 22.08 -17.85
N GLU A 109 6.66 22.10 -18.58
CA GLU A 109 6.70 22.49 -20.00
C GLU A 109 5.82 21.62 -20.89
N ASP A 110 5.79 20.30 -20.63
CA ASP A 110 5.02 19.32 -21.40
C ASP A 110 3.51 19.36 -21.09
N HIS A 111 3.09 19.90 -19.94
CA HIS A 111 1.70 19.81 -19.44
C HIS A 111 1.02 21.16 -19.17
N GLN A 112 1.70 22.30 -19.37
CA GLN A 112 1.12 23.64 -19.30
C GLN A 112 0.95 24.31 -20.69
N LYS A 113 0.87 23.51 -21.76
CA LYS A 113 0.41 23.93 -23.09
C LYS A 113 -0.98 23.38 -23.38
#